data_AF-A0A2T5V193-F1
#
_entry.id   AF-A0A2T5V193-F1
#
_cell.length_a   1.000
_cell.length_b   1.000
_cell.length_c   1.000
_cell.angle_alpha   90.00
_cell.angle_beta   90.00
_cell.angle_gamma   90.00
#
_symmetry.space_group_name_H-M   'P 1'
#
loop_
_entity.id
_entity.type
_entity.pdbx_description
1 polymer ?
#
loop_
_entity_poly.entity_id
_entity_poly.type
_entity_poly.pdbx_seq_one_letter_code
_entity_poly.pdbx_strand_id
1 'polypeptide(L)'
;MRLLPLTQRFPNLSCVNSAGMTVQPASPVVAPIERRGSDRRKPSTPLVRLLTRLALMALGWGAAVALIAFSRLVGDDRAIDGRMATILAIFFSGGVIGAVTAFPTAVILVIRRPQKSARFAAMVVSLTLGTVGFTGFLFYLHFNRYYAAWHAEPFTHDWLWQTLFTGAQAVYIFAVTGLPLLFPAGIPLLFVAGLMFSRTDGRRGWRPQDGRLPRKDRRGDGKAPRRQL
;
A
#
# COMPACT_ATOMS: atom_id res chain seq x y z
N MET A 1 -11.57 -1.30 -57.35
CA MET A 1 -12.00 -2.14 -58.48
C MET A 1 -12.28 -3.54 -57.93
N ARG A 2 -13.51 -4.03 -58.11
CA ARG A 2 -14.01 -5.40 -57.88
C ARG A 2 -14.02 -5.95 -56.44
N LEU A 3 -15.04 -6.65 -55.94
CA LEU A 3 -16.47 -6.87 -56.25
C LEU A 3 -16.99 -7.75 -55.08
N LEU A 4 -18.21 -7.50 -54.60
CA LEU A 4 -19.06 -8.39 -53.77
C LEU A 4 -19.38 -9.71 -54.53
N PRO A 5 -19.80 -10.82 -53.86
CA PRO A 5 -21.22 -11.06 -53.48
C PRO A 5 -21.41 -11.79 -52.12
N LEU A 6 -22.43 -11.51 -51.29
CA LEU A 6 -23.87 -11.85 -51.36
C LEU A 6 -24.20 -13.37 -51.29
N THR A 7 -24.75 -13.80 -50.14
CA THR A 7 -25.81 -14.82 -49.99
C THR A 7 -26.51 -14.55 -48.63
N GLN A 8 -27.68 -13.91 -48.49
CA GLN A 8 -29.07 -14.31 -48.83
C GLN A 8 -29.52 -15.65 -48.22
N ARG A 9 -30.30 -15.62 -47.12
CA ARG A 9 -31.63 -16.27 -47.03
C ARG A 9 -32.42 -15.84 -45.78
N PHE A 10 -33.64 -15.37 -46.06
CA PHE A 10 -34.75 -15.05 -45.14
C PHE A 10 -35.47 -16.33 -44.65
N PRO A 11 -36.73 -16.28 -44.18
CA PRO A 11 -37.20 -16.00 -42.82
C PRO A 11 -37.97 -17.22 -42.26
N ASN A 12 -38.35 -17.22 -40.98
CA ASN A 12 -39.48 -18.05 -40.56
C ASN A 12 -40.37 -17.31 -39.58
N LEU A 13 -41.50 -16.84 -40.15
CA LEU A 13 -42.73 -16.55 -39.44
C LEU A 13 -43.38 -17.88 -39.10
N SER A 14 -43.79 -18.07 -37.84
CA SER A 14 -44.76 -19.09 -37.49
C SER A 14 -45.64 -18.58 -36.36
N CYS A 15 -46.92 -18.46 -36.71
CA CYS A 15 -48.12 -18.76 -35.91
C CYS A 15 -48.25 -17.99 -34.58
N VAL A 16 -49.13 -16.99 -34.50
CA VAL A 16 -50.59 -17.18 -34.28
C VAL A 16 -50.85 -18.29 -33.25
N ASN A 17 -51.11 -17.90 -31.99
CA ASN A 17 -52.25 -18.48 -31.31
C ASN A 17 -52.93 -17.44 -30.42
N SER A 18 -54.22 -17.28 -30.68
CA SER A 18 -55.19 -16.48 -29.94
C SER A 18 -56.00 -17.42 -29.06
N ALA A 19 -56.69 -16.85 -28.07
CA ALA A 19 -57.72 -17.43 -27.21
C ALA A 19 -57.24 -18.24 -26.00
N GLY A 20 -57.49 -17.66 -24.83
CA GLY A 20 -57.29 -18.30 -23.53
C GLY A 20 -57.56 -17.30 -22.39
N MET A 21 -58.71 -16.63 -22.46
CA MET A 21 -59.19 -15.69 -21.45
C MET A 21 -59.71 -16.52 -20.26
N THR A 22 -58.84 -16.84 -19.30
CA THR A 22 -59.23 -17.34 -17.99
C THR A 22 -58.93 -16.27 -16.95
N VAL A 23 -60.00 -15.64 -16.48
CA VAL A 23 -60.01 -14.74 -15.33
C VAL A 23 -59.51 -15.51 -14.11
N GLN A 24 -58.33 -15.13 -13.63
CA GLN A 24 -57.67 -15.71 -12.46
C GLN A 24 -58.14 -14.93 -11.21
N PRO A 25 -58.80 -15.57 -10.23
CA PRO A 25 -59.25 -14.86 -9.04
C PRO A 25 -58.04 -14.46 -8.18
N ALA A 26 -57.99 -13.17 -7.85
CA ALA A 26 -56.98 -12.55 -7.01
C ALA A 26 -56.97 -13.21 -5.62
N SER A 27 -55.96 -14.02 -5.36
CA SER A 27 -55.61 -14.43 -4.00
C SER A 27 -54.93 -13.25 -3.31
N PRO A 28 -55.33 -12.87 -2.08
CA PRO A 28 -54.59 -11.87 -1.32
C PRO A 28 -53.25 -12.51 -0.92
N VAL A 29 -52.21 -12.23 -1.71
CA VAL A 29 -50.83 -12.52 -1.32
C VAL A 29 -50.54 -11.61 -0.14
N VAL A 30 -50.73 -12.16 1.06
CA VAL A 30 -50.17 -11.63 2.30
C VAL A 30 -48.66 -11.61 2.08
N ALA A 31 -48.14 -10.43 1.72
CA ALA A 31 -46.71 -10.20 1.67
C ALA A 31 -46.17 -10.54 3.07
N PRO A 32 -45.19 -11.46 3.19
CA PRO A 32 -44.48 -11.59 4.44
C PRO A 32 -43.84 -10.23 4.69
N ILE A 33 -44.18 -9.61 5.81
CA ILE A 33 -43.39 -8.51 6.36
C ILE A 33 -42.05 -9.15 6.68
N GLU A 34 -41.18 -9.17 5.68
CA GLU A 34 -39.78 -9.50 5.81
C GLU A 34 -39.24 -8.41 6.71
N ARG A 35 -39.22 -8.71 8.02
CA ARG A 35 -38.53 -7.92 9.02
C ARG A 35 -37.13 -7.76 8.48
N ARG A 36 -36.88 -6.60 7.87
CA ARG A 36 -35.56 -6.12 7.49
C ARG A 36 -34.77 -6.07 8.79
N GLY A 37 -34.20 -7.21 9.14
CA GLY A 37 -33.27 -7.37 10.23
C GLY A 37 -32.23 -6.32 9.99
N SER A 38 -32.27 -5.30 10.84
CA SER A 38 -31.23 -4.30 10.97
C SER A 38 -29.92 -5.07 11.07
N ASP A 39 -29.22 -5.15 9.95
CA ASP A 39 -27.90 -5.71 9.78
C ASP A 39 -27.00 -4.88 10.70
N ARG A 40 -26.91 -5.31 11.97
CA ARG A 40 -25.97 -4.81 12.97
C ARG A 40 -24.57 -5.21 12.50
N ARG A 41 -24.08 -4.57 11.44
CA ARG A 41 -22.67 -4.58 11.09
C ARG A 41 -21.93 -3.95 12.26
N LYS A 42 -21.38 -4.76 13.16
CA LYS A 42 -20.36 -4.33 14.11
C LYS A 42 -19.21 -3.71 13.30
N PRO A 43 -18.99 -2.38 13.34
CA PRO A 43 -17.96 -1.74 12.54
C PRO A 43 -16.63 -1.66 13.29
N SER A 44 -16.20 -2.73 13.96
CA SER A 44 -14.95 -2.75 14.76
C SER A 44 -13.80 -3.57 14.15
N THR A 45 -14.00 -4.22 13.00
CA THR A 45 -12.96 -5.04 12.35
C THR A 45 -11.96 -4.34 11.41
N PRO A 46 -12.09 -3.06 10.97
CA PRO A 46 -11.11 -2.50 10.05
C PRO A 46 -9.78 -2.15 10.74
N LEU A 47 -9.83 -1.67 11.99
CA LEU A 47 -8.65 -1.23 12.73
C LEU A 47 -7.79 -2.41 13.17
N VAL A 48 -8.40 -3.47 13.72
CA VAL A 48 -7.67 -4.70 14.11
C VAL A 48 -6.97 -5.32 12.89
N ARG A 49 -7.65 -5.44 11.73
CA ARG A 49 -7.03 -5.97 10.51
C ARG A 49 -5.86 -5.11 10.02
N LEU A 50 -5.95 -3.79 10.17
CA LEU A 50 -4.86 -2.88 9.81
C LEU A 50 -3.66 -3.08 10.74
N LEU A 51 -3.89 -3.13 12.05
CA LEU A 51 -2.85 -3.35 13.05
C LEU A 51 -2.18 -4.71 12.88
N THR A 52 -2.94 -5.79 12.63
CA THR A 52 -2.36 -7.11 12.38
C THR A 52 -1.49 -7.11 11.12
N ARG A 53 -1.94 -6.48 10.03
CA ARG A 53 -1.13 -6.35 8.80
C ARG A 53 0.14 -5.54 9.04
N LEU A 54 0.05 -4.45 9.78
CA LEU A 54 1.20 -3.62 10.15
C LEU A 54 2.20 -4.42 10.99
N ALA A 55 1.72 -5.15 12.00
CA ALA A 55 2.56 -5.97 12.86
C ALA A 55 3.28 -7.08 12.08
N LEU A 56 2.55 -7.81 11.22
CA LEU A 56 3.16 -8.85 10.37
C LEU A 56 4.19 -8.27 9.40
N MET A 57 3.88 -7.14 8.78
CA MET A 57 4.82 -6.44 7.89
C MET A 57 6.05 -5.98 8.66
N ALA A 58 5.87 -5.40 9.84
CA ALA A 58 6.97 -4.86 10.65
C ALA A 58 7.90 -5.97 11.17
N LEU A 59 7.34 -7.04 11.72
CA LEU A 59 8.10 -8.18 12.20
C LEU A 59 8.78 -8.93 11.05
N GLY A 60 8.06 -9.16 9.94
CA GLY A 60 8.62 -9.81 8.76
C GLY A 60 9.75 -8.99 8.13
N TRP A 61 9.60 -7.66 8.08
CA TRP A 61 10.64 -6.77 7.59
C TRP A 61 11.86 -6.74 8.51
N GLY A 62 11.66 -6.57 9.82
CA GLY A 62 12.74 -6.61 10.81
C GLY A 62 13.52 -7.91 10.77
N ALA A 63 12.83 -9.06 10.69
CA ALA A 63 13.46 -10.37 10.57
C ALA A 63 14.26 -10.51 9.27
N ALA A 64 13.74 -10.04 8.14
CA ALA A 64 14.46 -10.07 6.86
C ALA A 64 15.73 -9.21 6.89
N VAL A 65 15.66 -8.00 7.46
CA VAL A 65 16.82 -7.11 7.62
C VAL A 65 17.89 -7.73 8.53
N ALA A 66 17.47 -8.31 9.67
CA ALA A 66 18.37 -9.01 10.57
C ALA A 66 19.01 -10.26 9.93
N LEU A 67 18.25 -11.02 9.14
CA LEU A 67 18.75 -12.19 8.43
C LEU A 67 19.78 -11.82 7.36
N ILE A 68 19.57 -10.72 6.62
CA ILE A 68 20.55 -10.18 5.68
C ILE A 68 21.84 -9.84 6.44
N ALA A 69 21.75 -9.07 7.52
CA ALA A 69 22.91 -8.71 8.32
C ALA A 69 23.65 -9.94 8.87
N PHE A 70 22.92 -10.92 9.40
CA PHE A 70 23.45 -12.19 9.88
C PHE A 70 24.22 -12.94 8.79
N SER A 71 23.61 -13.12 7.61
CA SER A 71 24.23 -13.84 6.50
C SER A 71 25.57 -13.23 6.05
N ARG A 72 25.68 -11.90 6.09
CA ARG A 72 26.91 -11.17 5.75
C ARG A 72 27.96 -11.30 6.85
N LEU A 73 27.55 -11.15 8.12
CA LEU A 73 28.47 -11.28 9.26
C LEU A 73 29.08 -12.69 9.37
N VAL A 74 28.29 -13.73 9.10
CA VAL A 74 28.77 -15.11 9.07
C VAL A 74 29.65 -15.36 7.84
N GLY A 75 29.31 -14.78 6.68
CA GLY A 75 30.13 -14.90 5.47
C GLY A 75 31.50 -14.19 5.57
N ASP A 76 31.63 -13.22 6.47
CA ASP A 76 32.88 -12.51 6.77
C ASP A 76 33.69 -13.19 7.91
N ASP A 77 33.37 -14.45 8.27
CA ASP A 77 34.02 -15.26 9.33
C ASP A 77 34.06 -14.56 10.71
N ARG A 78 33.07 -13.72 11.02
CA ARG A 78 33.03 -13.05 12.32
C ARG A 78 32.65 -14.04 13.42
N ALA A 79 33.35 -13.95 14.56
CA ALA A 79 33.04 -14.74 15.73
C ALA A 79 31.59 -14.50 16.20
N ILE A 80 30.88 -15.59 16.47
CA ILE A 80 29.53 -15.56 17.04
C ILE A 80 29.67 -15.23 18.52
N ASP A 81 29.54 -13.95 18.84
CA ASP A 81 29.69 -13.41 20.19
C ASP A 81 28.51 -12.50 20.59
N GLY A 82 28.55 -11.96 21.81
CA GLY A 82 27.54 -11.02 22.29
C GLY A 82 27.47 -9.71 21.48
N ARG A 83 28.55 -9.34 20.78
CA ARG A 83 28.57 -8.17 19.90
C ARG A 83 27.74 -8.42 18.65
N MET A 84 27.84 -9.61 18.05
CA MET A 84 27.00 -9.99 16.91
C MET A 84 25.51 -9.93 17.28
N ALA A 85 25.14 -10.46 18.45
CA ALA A 85 23.76 -10.40 18.95
C ALA A 85 23.26 -8.96 19.11
N THR A 86 24.12 -8.05 19.61
CA THR A 86 23.81 -6.62 19.75
C THR A 86 23.57 -5.95 18.40
N ILE A 87 24.43 -6.23 17.41
CA ILE A 87 24.29 -5.71 16.04
C ILE A 87 22.96 -6.20 15.45
N LEU A 88 22.67 -7.49 15.54
CA LEU A 88 21.41 -8.07 15.03
C LEU A 88 20.18 -7.45 15.70
N ALA A 89 20.23 -7.21 17.01
CA ALA A 89 19.15 -6.55 17.74
C ALA A 89 18.92 -5.13 17.24
N ILE A 90 19.99 -4.37 16.95
CA ILE A 90 19.90 -3.01 16.38
C ILE A 90 19.28 -3.04 14.97
N PHE A 91 19.73 -3.96 14.10
CA PHE A 91 19.17 -4.09 12.74
C PHE A 91 17.71 -4.57 12.76
N PHE A 92 17.37 -5.52 13.62
CA PHE A 92 16.00 -6.01 13.79
C PHE A 92 15.07 -4.90 14.26
N SER A 93 15.42 -4.22 15.36
CA SER A 93 14.61 -3.15 15.93
C SER A 93 14.52 -1.95 15.00
N GLY A 94 15.61 -1.58 14.32
CA GLY A 94 15.62 -0.53 13.29
C GLY A 94 14.71 -0.86 12.12
N GLY A 95 14.70 -2.12 11.66
CA GLY A 95 13.77 -2.61 10.65
C GLY A 95 12.30 -2.55 11.10
N VAL A 96 11.99 -3.04 12.31
CA VAL A 96 10.62 -3.02 12.85
C VAL A 96 10.09 -1.58 12.97
N ILE A 97 10.85 -0.69 13.60
CA ILE A 97 10.46 0.73 13.77
C ILE A 97 10.39 1.43 12.41
N GLY A 98 11.34 1.13 11.51
CA GLY A 98 11.34 1.61 10.14
C GLY A 98 10.07 1.21 9.38
N ALA A 99 9.63 -0.04 9.48
CA ALA A 99 8.41 -0.50 8.82
C ALA A 99 7.13 0.09 9.44
N VAL A 100 7.07 0.23 10.77
CA VAL A 100 5.94 0.85 11.48
C VAL A 100 5.75 2.31 11.06
N THR A 101 6.84 3.05 10.87
CA THR A 101 6.80 4.47 10.45
C THR A 101 6.70 4.65 8.95
N ALA A 102 7.23 3.72 8.16
CA ALA A 102 7.17 3.76 6.70
C ALA A 102 5.75 3.61 6.16
N PHE A 103 4.93 2.75 6.77
CA PHE A 103 3.56 2.51 6.31
C PHE A 103 2.68 3.77 6.32
N PRO A 104 2.53 4.53 7.44
CA PRO A 104 1.72 5.74 7.45
C PRO A 104 2.31 6.84 6.56
N THR A 105 3.64 6.99 6.52
CA THR A 105 4.28 7.99 5.65
C THR A 105 4.03 7.68 4.17
N ALA A 106 4.16 6.43 3.74
CA ALA A 106 3.85 6.01 2.37
C ALA A 106 2.38 6.24 2.02
N VAL A 107 1.45 5.97 2.96
CA VAL A 107 0.03 6.26 2.77
C VAL A 107 -0.20 7.77 2.55
N ILE A 108 0.37 8.62 3.41
CA ILE A 108 0.25 10.08 3.34
C ILE A 108 0.76 10.61 1.99
N LEU A 109 1.92 10.15 1.54
CA LEU A 109 2.53 10.56 0.26
C LEU A 109 1.66 10.21 -0.96
N VAL A 110 0.88 9.15 -0.86
CA VAL A 110 0.06 8.63 -1.96
C VAL A 110 -1.34 9.25 -2.01
N ILE A 111 -1.82 9.91 -0.95
CA ILE A 111 -3.19 10.48 -0.87
C ILE A 111 -3.55 11.30 -2.12
N ARG A 112 -2.59 12.07 -2.65
CA ARG A 112 -2.80 12.95 -3.82
C ARG A 112 -2.35 12.33 -5.15
N ARG A 113 -1.81 11.11 -5.17
CA ARG A 113 -1.22 10.48 -6.36
C ARG A 113 -1.62 8.99 -6.44
N PRO A 114 -2.75 8.66 -7.10
CA PRO A 114 -3.26 7.28 -7.16
C PRO A 114 -2.48 6.35 -8.12
N GLN A 115 -1.44 6.85 -8.79
CA GLN A 115 -0.64 6.08 -9.74
C GLN A 115 0.12 4.95 -9.04
N LYS A 116 0.17 3.77 -9.68
CA LYS A 116 0.89 2.59 -9.16
C LYS A 116 2.39 2.82 -8.96
N SER A 117 3.00 3.63 -9.83
CA SER A 117 4.42 4.01 -9.75
C SER A 117 4.71 4.91 -8.55
N ALA A 118 3.87 5.91 -8.29
CA ALA A 118 3.99 6.80 -7.13
C ALA A 118 3.88 6.03 -5.80
N ARG A 119 3.00 5.02 -5.75
CA ARG A 119 2.83 4.11 -4.61
C ARG A 119 4.07 3.28 -4.32
N PHE A 120 4.65 2.71 -5.39
CA PHE A 120 5.90 1.96 -5.30
C PHE A 120 7.03 2.85 -4.76
N ALA A 121 7.23 4.03 -5.37
CA ALA A 121 8.27 4.96 -4.97
C ALA A 121 8.08 5.45 -3.52
N ALA A 122 6.86 5.81 -3.13
CA ALA A 122 6.56 6.24 -1.77
C ALA A 122 6.91 5.15 -0.75
N MET A 123 6.52 3.90 -1.00
CA MET A 123 6.84 2.79 -0.11
C MET A 123 8.35 2.54 -0.03
N VAL A 124 9.05 2.49 -1.17
CA VAL A 124 10.50 2.27 -1.21
C VAL A 124 11.25 3.37 -0.48
N VAL A 125 10.92 4.65 -0.74
CA VAL A 125 11.56 5.79 -0.09
C VAL A 125 11.28 5.81 1.41
N SER A 126 10.01 5.67 1.82
CA SER A 126 9.63 5.63 3.23
C SER A 126 10.28 4.48 3.98
N LEU A 127 10.33 3.29 3.39
CA LEU A 127 10.89 2.10 4.02
C LEU A 127 12.42 2.16 4.10
N THR A 128 13.08 2.70 3.07
CA THR A 128 14.52 2.92 3.08
C THR A 128 14.91 3.96 4.11
N LEU A 129 14.26 5.13 4.09
CA LEU A 129 14.56 6.23 5.01
C LEU A 129 14.24 5.85 6.46
N GLY A 130 13.11 5.17 6.69
CA GLY A 130 12.76 4.64 7.99
C GLY A 130 13.77 3.61 8.49
N THR A 131 14.06 2.57 7.71
CA THR A 131 14.99 1.51 8.15
C THR A 131 16.38 2.07 8.40
N VAL A 132 16.96 2.82 7.45
CA VAL A 132 18.31 3.37 7.58
C VAL A 132 18.37 4.41 8.70
N GLY A 133 17.39 5.32 8.77
CA GLY A 133 17.33 6.37 9.77
C GLY A 133 17.18 5.83 11.19
N PHE A 134 16.23 4.90 11.43
CA PHE A 134 16.04 4.33 12.76
C PHE A 134 17.19 3.40 13.18
N THR A 135 17.76 2.63 12.25
CA THR A 135 18.94 1.80 12.56
C THR A 135 20.14 2.67 12.92
N GLY A 136 20.41 3.74 12.15
CA GLY A 136 21.46 4.70 12.46
C GLY A 136 21.24 5.43 13.78
N PHE A 137 19.99 5.79 14.09
CA PHE A 137 19.63 6.40 15.37
C PHE A 137 19.84 5.45 16.57
N LEU A 138 19.45 4.17 16.46
CA LEU A 138 19.70 3.18 17.49
C LEU A 138 21.18 2.91 17.68
N PHE A 139 21.94 2.87 16.59
CA PHE A 139 23.40 2.78 16.64
C PHE A 139 24.00 3.99 17.35
N TYR A 140 23.51 5.20 17.06
CA TYR A 140 23.87 6.41 17.79
C TYR A 140 23.58 6.28 19.28
N LEU A 141 22.39 5.83 19.70
CA LEU A 141 22.08 5.67 21.12
C LEU A 141 23.03 4.68 21.81
N HIS A 142 23.35 3.58 21.14
CA HIS A 142 24.30 2.58 21.65
C HIS A 142 25.71 3.18 21.79
N PHE A 143 26.19 3.90 20.78
CA PHE A 143 27.50 4.54 20.77
C PHE A 143 27.58 5.68 21.80
N ASN A 144 26.55 6.53 21.86
CA ASN A 144 26.49 7.66 22.76
C ASN A 144 26.45 7.21 24.23
N ARG A 145 25.79 6.10 24.54
CA ARG A 145 25.78 5.54 25.91
C ARG A 145 27.20 5.23 26.41
N TYR A 146 28.08 4.78 25.52
CA TYR A 146 29.48 4.58 25.87
C TYR A 146 30.15 5.94 26.14
N TYR A 147 30.08 6.88 25.19
CA TYR A 147 30.80 8.15 25.29
C TYR A 147 30.23 9.16 26.30
N ALA A 148 28.98 9.00 26.73
CA ALA A 148 28.31 9.92 27.65
C ALA A 148 29.03 10.08 29.00
N ALA A 149 29.83 9.09 29.42
CA ALA A 149 30.62 9.18 30.66
C ALA A 149 31.75 10.23 30.59
N TRP A 150 32.14 10.65 29.39
CA TRP A 150 33.17 11.66 29.16
C TRP A 150 32.59 12.99 28.67
N HIS A 151 31.26 13.13 28.65
CA HIS A 151 30.60 14.37 28.29
C HIS A 151 30.54 15.32 29.49
N ALA A 152 30.46 16.62 29.19
CA ALA A 152 30.16 17.65 30.17
C ALA A 152 28.77 17.43 30.81
N GLU A 153 28.46 18.22 31.83
CA GLU A 153 27.18 18.16 32.52
C GLU A 153 26.00 18.28 31.54
N PRO A 154 24.95 17.44 31.70
CA PRO A 154 23.79 17.46 30.81
C PRO A 154 23.19 18.86 30.69
N PHE A 155 22.69 19.18 29.50
CA PHE A 155 22.03 20.46 29.18
C PHE A 155 22.93 21.71 29.22
N THR A 156 24.25 21.53 29.21
CA THR A 156 25.20 22.62 28.93
C THR A 156 25.43 22.77 27.42
N HIS A 157 25.91 23.95 26.99
CA HIS A 157 26.29 24.21 25.60
C HIS A 157 27.33 23.20 25.10
N ASP A 158 28.33 22.87 25.93
CA ASP A 158 29.40 21.95 25.58
C ASP A 158 28.89 20.50 25.48
N TRP A 159 28.00 20.09 26.38
CA TRP A 159 27.33 18.79 26.29
C TRP A 159 26.54 18.63 24.98
N LEU A 160 25.84 19.68 24.53
CA LEU A 160 25.10 19.64 23.27
C LEU A 160 26.04 19.43 22.08
N TRP A 161 27.14 20.16 22.00
CA TRP A 161 28.12 19.99 20.92
C TRP A 161 28.78 18.61 20.97
N GLN A 162 29.21 18.15 22.14
CA GLN A 162 29.80 16.83 22.30
C GLN A 162 28.84 15.71 21.89
N THR A 163 27.57 15.83 22.27
CA THR A 163 26.51 14.90 21.88
C THR A 163 26.29 14.90 20.36
N LEU A 164 26.22 16.08 19.74
CA LEU A 164 26.01 16.22 18.29
C LEU A 164 27.18 15.66 17.47
N PHE A 165 28.43 15.99 17.83
CA PHE A 165 29.60 15.47 17.12
C PHE A 165 29.79 13.96 17.31
N THR A 166 29.57 13.46 18.53
CA THR A 166 29.55 12.02 18.82
C THR A 166 28.48 11.33 17.99
N GLY A 167 27.30 11.94 17.87
CA GLY A 167 26.20 11.42 17.06
C GLY A 167 26.50 11.43 15.56
N ALA A 168 27.05 12.52 15.04
CA ALA A 168 27.46 12.61 13.64
C ALA A 168 28.51 11.55 13.29
N GLN A 169 29.50 11.34 14.18
CA GLN A 169 30.50 10.29 14.02
C GLN A 169 29.88 8.89 14.04
N ALA A 170 28.96 8.62 14.97
CA ALA A 170 28.26 7.33 15.03
C ALA A 170 27.48 7.05 13.74
N VAL A 171 26.74 8.05 13.24
CA VAL A 171 25.99 7.93 11.98
C VAL A 171 26.94 7.72 10.79
N TYR A 172 28.07 8.41 10.74
CA TYR A 172 29.09 8.19 9.72
C TYR A 172 29.65 6.77 9.75
N ILE A 173 30.01 6.26 10.93
CA ILE A 173 30.51 4.88 11.09
C ILE A 173 29.45 3.88 10.62
N PHE A 174 28.19 4.07 11.01
CA PHE A 174 27.09 3.24 10.54
C PHE A 174 26.89 3.34 9.01
N ALA A 175 27.01 4.53 8.43
CA ALA A 175 26.90 4.71 6.98
C ALA A 175 27.99 3.96 6.22
N VAL A 176 29.23 3.98 6.72
CA VAL A 176 30.36 3.31 6.06
C VAL A 176 30.36 1.80 6.31
N THR A 177 29.95 1.36 7.49
CA THR A 177 30.06 -0.06 7.88
C THR A 177 28.74 -0.80 7.77
N GLY A 178 27.62 -0.21 8.20
CA GLY A 178 26.31 -0.84 8.27
C GLY A 178 25.53 -0.84 6.96
N LEU A 179 25.57 0.23 6.15
CA LEU A 179 24.87 0.26 4.86
C LEU A 179 25.39 -0.81 3.89
N PRO A 180 26.70 -1.05 3.75
CA PRO A 180 27.20 -2.12 2.87
C PRO A 180 26.71 -3.52 3.23
N LEU A 181 26.32 -3.78 4.48
CA LEU A 181 25.66 -5.05 4.85
C LEU A 181 24.28 -5.17 4.18
N LEU A 182 23.58 -4.05 4.00
CA LEU A 182 22.24 -4.01 3.42
C LEU A 182 22.23 -3.87 1.90
N PHE A 183 23.21 -3.20 1.29
CA PHE A 183 23.15 -2.85 -0.13
C PHE A 183 22.98 -4.02 -1.12
N PRO A 184 23.67 -5.17 -1.01
CA PRO A 184 23.55 -6.23 -2.03
C PRO A 184 22.20 -6.96 -1.97
N ALA A 185 21.69 -7.25 -0.77
CA ALA A 185 20.47 -8.04 -0.57
C ALA A 185 19.22 -7.19 -0.23
N GLY A 186 19.41 -5.96 0.24
CA GLY A 186 18.34 -5.04 0.61
C GLY A 186 17.62 -4.43 -0.58
N ILE A 187 18.31 -4.19 -1.70
CA ILE A 187 17.69 -3.69 -2.94
C ILE A 187 16.58 -4.63 -3.46
N PRO A 188 16.82 -5.94 -3.68
CA PRO A 188 15.75 -6.83 -4.13
C PRO A 188 14.64 -6.96 -3.09
N LEU A 189 14.96 -6.95 -1.80
CA LEU A 189 13.97 -7.00 -0.73
C LEU A 189 13.03 -5.77 -0.73
N LEU A 190 13.59 -4.56 -0.95
CA LEU A 190 12.83 -3.32 -1.12
C LEU A 190 11.91 -3.38 -2.35
N PHE A 191 12.39 -3.96 -3.45
CA PHE A 191 11.59 -4.11 -4.67
C PHE A 191 10.38 -5.02 -4.44
N VAL A 192 10.57 -6.15 -3.75
CA VAL A 192 9.48 -7.06 -3.37
C VAL A 192 8.45 -6.35 -2.49
N ALA A 193 8.90 -5.65 -1.45
CA ALA A 193 8.02 -4.91 -0.55
C ALA A 193 7.21 -3.81 -1.28
N GLY A 194 7.87 -3.03 -2.15
CA GLY A 194 7.22 -2.00 -2.95
C GLY A 194 6.17 -2.57 -3.93
N LEU A 195 6.48 -3.70 -4.57
CA LEU A 195 5.55 -4.39 -5.47
C LEU A 195 4.34 -4.95 -4.72
N MET A 196 4.55 -5.56 -3.55
CA MET A 196 3.46 -6.04 -2.70
C MET A 196 2.52 -4.89 -2.33
N PHE A 197 3.07 -3.75 -1.89
CA PHE A 197 2.28 -2.58 -1.53
C PHE A 197 1.44 -2.05 -2.70
N SER A 198 2.05 -1.89 -3.89
CA SER A 198 1.36 -1.43 -5.10
C SER A 198 0.21 -2.35 -5.54
N ARG A 199 0.31 -3.66 -5.27
CA ARG A 199 -0.71 -4.67 -5.61
C ARG A 199 -1.89 -4.71 -4.65
N THR A 200 -1.71 -4.30 -3.39
CA THR A 200 -2.72 -4.41 -2.33
C THR A 200 -4.00 -3.58 -2.57
N ASP A 201 -3.98 -2.63 -3.51
CA ASP A 201 -5.09 -1.70 -3.77
C ASP A 201 -5.62 -1.79 -5.21
N GLY A 202 -5.68 -3.01 -5.75
CA GLY A 202 -6.33 -3.32 -7.04
C GLY A 202 -7.83 -3.61 -6.96
N ARG A 203 -8.47 -3.49 -5.78
CA ARG A 203 -9.90 -3.82 -5.58
C ARG A 203 -10.74 -2.72 -4.91
N ARG A 204 -10.24 -1.50 -4.76
CA ARG A 204 -11.13 -0.35 -4.58
C ARG A 204 -11.24 0.32 -5.93
N GLY A 205 -12.23 -0.14 -6.69
CA GLY A 205 -12.66 0.55 -7.90
C GLY A 205 -13.02 1.98 -7.54
N TRP A 206 -12.06 2.90 -7.70
CA TRP A 206 -12.41 4.22 -8.18
C TRP A 206 -12.76 4.01 -9.65
N ARG A 207 -13.98 3.50 -9.89
CA ARG A 207 -14.66 3.81 -11.14
C ARG A 207 -14.79 5.33 -11.06
N PRO A 208 -14.17 6.11 -11.97
CA PRO A 208 -14.63 7.47 -12.20
C PRO A 208 -16.13 7.28 -12.38
N GLN A 209 -16.94 7.86 -11.50
CA GLN A 209 -18.39 7.81 -11.61
C GLN A 209 -18.68 8.18 -13.04
N ASP A 210 -19.09 7.18 -13.82
CA ASP A 210 -19.06 7.23 -15.27
C ASP A 210 -19.78 8.52 -15.61
N GLY A 211 -19.06 9.42 -16.30
CA GLY A 211 -19.61 10.65 -16.80
C GLY A 211 -20.69 10.29 -17.80
N ARG A 212 -21.87 9.91 -17.29
CA ARG A 212 -23.13 10.11 -17.97
C ARG A 212 -23.23 11.63 -18.09
N LEU A 213 -22.53 12.14 -19.10
CA LEU A 213 -22.96 13.32 -19.81
C LEU A 213 -24.47 13.10 -19.99
N PRO A 214 -25.32 14.03 -19.51
CA PRO A 214 -26.73 13.93 -19.77
C PRO A 214 -26.87 13.68 -21.25
N ARG A 215 -27.46 12.52 -21.59
CA ARG A 215 -27.71 12.10 -22.96
C ARG A 215 -28.49 13.25 -23.57
N LYS A 216 -27.80 14.09 -24.36
CA LYS A 216 -28.38 15.18 -25.13
C LYS A 216 -29.36 14.50 -26.08
N ASP A 217 -30.59 14.48 -25.64
CA ASP A 217 -31.78 14.14 -26.36
C ASP A 217 -31.86 15.06 -27.58
N ARG A 218 -31.23 14.63 -28.67
CA ARG A 218 -31.68 14.98 -30.02
C ARG A 218 -33.07 14.39 -30.23
N ARG A 219 -34.09 15.01 -29.64
CA ARG A 219 -35.47 14.98 -30.12
C ARG A 219 -35.87 16.42 -30.35
N GLY A 220 -35.83 16.80 -31.61
CA GLY A 220 -36.23 18.13 -32.06
C GLY A 220 -35.90 18.35 -33.53
N ASP A 221 -36.00 17.30 -34.36
CA ASP A 221 -36.08 17.46 -35.81
C ASP A 221 -37.51 17.89 -36.14
N GLY A 222 -37.80 19.15 -35.85
CA GLY A 222 -39.07 19.82 -36.10
C GLY A 222 -39.02 20.51 -37.45
N LYS A 223 -39.48 19.78 -38.47
CA LYS A 223 -39.96 20.21 -39.79
C LYS A 223 -39.90 21.73 -40.08
N ALA A 224 -39.11 22.08 -41.09
CA ALA A 224 -39.23 23.34 -41.81
C ALA A 224 -40.60 23.45 -42.52
N PRO A 225 -41.32 24.58 -42.43
CA PRO A 225 -42.49 24.81 -43.25
C PRO A 225 -42.06 25.17 -44.68
N ARG A 226 -42.45 24.33 -45.65
CA ARG A 226 -42.47 24.68 -47.08
C ARG A 226 -43.36 25.91 -47.26
N ARG A 227 -42.77 27.02 -47.72
CA ARG A 227 -43.50 28.10 -48.38
C ARG A 227 -44.19 27.51 -49.61
N GLN A 228 -45.52 27.52 -49.64
CA GLN A 228 -46.26 27.45 -50.89
C GLN A 228 -46.52 28.89 -51.35
N LEU A 229 -46.27 29.10 -52.63
CA LEU A 229 -46.63 30.27 -53.43
C LEU A 229 -48.16 30.42 -53.51
#